data_AF-A0A7C4CVB6-F1
#
_entry.id   AF-A0A7C4CVB6-F1
#
_cell.length_a   1.000
_cell.length_b   1.000
_cell.length_c   1.000
_cell.angle_alpha   90.00
_cell.angle_beta   90.00
_cell.angle_gamma   90.00
#
_symmetry.space_group_name_H-M   'P 1'
#
loop_
_entity.id
_entity.type
_entity.pdbx_description
1 polymer ?
#
loop_
_entity_poly.entity_id
_entity_poly.type
_entity_poly.pdbx_seq_one_letter_code
_entity_poly.pdbx_strand_id
1 'polypeptide(L)'
;MDVGKVSSSLEALIERKPIPSQVKRRILDSITRFLLLVREHFKDKLLSVIVFGSVVQPNRPFLDDSDIDFMVFYDGDRRMAWSFEDKLPTRTRIRIGALIDVNEFKFDEERKVYWHLVFFTSQESWKLVKMLNRVGDYVVVHGEDVIRKLISGKGE
;
A
#
# COMPACT_ATOMS: atom_id res chain seq x y z
N MET A 1 -18.09 -6.44 -11.45
CA MET A 1 -16.98 -6.36 -10.49
C MET A 1 -16.16 -5.15 -10.85
N ASP A 2 -16.02 -4.19 -9.92
CA ASP A 2 -15.34 -2.92 -10.19
C ASP A 2 -13.82 -3.14 -10.20
N VAL A 3 -13.25 -3.14 -11.41
CA VAL A 3 -11.85 -3.51 -11.66
C VAL A 3 -10.98 -2.30 -11.33
N GLY A 4 -10.25 -2.35 -10.21
CA GLY A 4 -9.19 -1.39 -9.90
C GLY A 4 -9.61 -0.03 -9.31
N LYS A 5 -10.89 0.23 -9.03
CA LYS A 5 -11.27 1.51 -8.40
C LYS A 5 -10.66 1.65 -7.01
N VAL A 6 -10.04 2.80 -6.78
CA VAL A 6 -9.62 3.27 -5.46
C VAL A 6 -10.88 3.56 -4.63
N SER A 7 -10.83 3.34 -3.31
CA SER A 7 -11.97 3.66 -2.47
C SER A 7 -12.26 5.15 -2.47
N SER A 8 -13.54 5.53 -2.53
CA SER A 8 -13.95 6.95 -2.52
C SER A 8 -13.44 7.71 -1.30
N SER A 9 -13.22 7.00 -0.18
CA SER A 9 -12.58 7.54 1.02
C SER A 9 -11.12 7.94 0.77
N LEU A 10 -10.34 7.15 0.04
CA LEU A 10 -8.95 7.49 -0.27
C LEU A 10 -8.84 8.62 -1.29
N GLU A 11 -9.70 8.62 -2.31
CA GLU A 11 -9.80 9.72 -3.28
C GLU A 11 -10.10 11.03 -2.57
N ALA A 12 -11.12 11.06 -1.70
CA ALA A 12 -11.47 12.25 -0.93
C ALA A 12 -10.34 12.72 0.00
N LEU A 13 -9.56 11.81 0.57
CA LEU A 13 -8.39 12.14 1.40
C LEU A 13 -7.27 12.77 0.57
N ILE A 14 -6.91 12.16 -0.56
CA ILE A 14 -5.88 12.68 -1.47
C ILE A 14 -6.29 14.04 -2.04
N GLU A 15 -7.58 14.24 -2.36
CA GLU A 15 -8.07 15.52 -2.87
C GLU A 15 -7.97 16.67 -1.85
N ARG A 16 -7.98 16.37 -0.56
CA ARG A 16 -7.81 17.37 0.50
C ARG A 16 -6.34 17.69 0.78
N LYS A 17 -5.38 16.92 0.24
CA LYS A 17 -3.97 17.20 0.47
C LYS A 17 -3.52 18.47 -0.26
N PRO A 18 -2.71 19.33 0.37
CA PRO A 18 -2.16 20.54 -0.23
C PRO A 18 -0.97 20.20 -1.16
N ILE A 19 -1.20 19.35 -2.16
CA ILE A 19 -0.23 18.95 -3.18
C ILE A 19 -0.79 19.22 -4.58
N PRO A 20 0.07 19.41 -5.60
CA PRO A 20 -0.39 19.69 -6.96
C PRO A 20 -1.31 18.60 -7.50
N SER A 21 -2.36 18.98 -8.26
CA SER A 21 -3.34 18.02 -8.79
C SER A 21 -2.72 16.93 -9.67
N GLN A 22 -1.62 17.24 -10.38
CA GLN A 22 -0.86 16.25 -11.13
C GLN A 22 -0.26 15.16 -10.22
N VAL A 23 0.23 15.55 -9.04
CA VAL A 23 0.78 14.62 -8.04
C VAL A 23 -0.34 13.76 -7.46
N LYS A 24 -1.50 14.35 -7.13
CA LYS A 24 -2.69 13.60 -6.68
C LYS A 24 -3.10 12.51 -7.67
N ARG A 25 -3.22 12.88 -8.95
CA ARG A 25 -3.56 11.95 -10.03
C ARG A 25 -2.52 10.84 -10.17
N ARG A 26 -1.24 11.19 -10.13
CA ARG A 26 -0.12 10.25 -10.17
C ARG A 26 -0.19 9.21 -9.05
N ILE A 27 -0.53 9.63 -7.83
CA ILE A 27 -0.74 8.74 -6.68
C ILE A 27 -1.92 7.80 -6.93
N LEU A 28 -3.09 8.35 -7.30
CA LEU A 28 -4.30 7.57 -7.54
C LEU A 28 -4.13 6.54 -8.66
N ASP A 29 -3.50 6.94 -9.77
CA ASP A 29 -3.22 6.07 -10.90
C ASP A 29 -2.24 4.95 -10.51
N SER A 30 -1.24 5.27 -9.68
CA SER A 30 -0.27 4.28 -9.20
C SER A 30 -0.89 3.28 -8.23
N ILE A 31 -1.79 3.73 -7.33
CA ILE A 31 -2.56 2.83 -6.45
C ILE A 31 -3.47 1.93 -7.27
N THR A 32 -4.18 2.49 -8.26
CA THR A 32 -5.03 1.72 -9.17
C THR A 32 -4.21 0.64 -9.89
N ARG A 33 -3.05 1.00 -10.45
CA ARG A 33 -2.15 0.05 -11.10
C ARG A 33 -1.68 -1.03 -10.13
N PHE A 34 -1.24 -0.66 -8.94
CA PHE A 34 -0.81 -1.63 -7.92
C PHE A 34 -1.94 -2.62 -7.58
N LEU A 35 -3.17 -2.12 -7.41
CA LEU A 35 -4.35 -2.94 -7.14
C LEU A 35 -4.65 -3.93 -8.27
N LEU A 36 -4.43 -3.55 -9.53
CA LEU A 36 -4.57 -4.47 -10.67
C LEU A 36 -3.52 -5.58 -10.60
N LEU A 37 -2.24 -5.22 -10.43
CA LEU A 37 -1.13 -6.17 -10.39
C LEU A 37 -1.25 -7.16 -9.23
N VAL A 38 -1.57 -6.67 -8.02
CA VAL A 38 -1.68 -7.52 -6.84
C VAL A 38 -2.91 -8.44 -6.93
N ARG A 39 -4.03 -7.97 -7.49
CA ARG A 39 -5.22 -8.81 -7.72
C ARG A 39 -4.95 -9.87 -8.77
N GLU A 40 -4.26 -9.54 -9.85
CA GLU A 40 -3.91 -10.49 -10.91
C GLU A 40 -2.98 -11.59 -10.39
N HIS A 41 -1.99 -11.22 -9.57
CA HIS A 41 -1.01 -12.18 -9.04
C HIS A 41 -1.59 -13.06 -7.93
N PHE A 42 -2.25 -12.49 -6.93
CA PHE A 42 -2.76 -13.24 -5.78
C PHE A 42 -4.15 -13.85 -6.01
N LYS A 43 -4.94 -13.32 -6.96
CA LYS A 43 -6.26 -13.84 -7.33
C LYS A 43 -7.19 -14.05 -6.12
N ASP A 44 -7.77 -15.23 -5.99
CA ASP A 44 -8.64 -15.66 -4.89
C ASP A 44 -7.92 -15.73 -3.53
N LYS A 45 -6.58 -15.68 -3.53
CA LYS A 45 -5.78 -15.63 -2.30
C LYS A 45 -5.61 -14.22 -1.75
N LEU A 46 -5.94 -13.18 -2.50
CA LEU A 46 -5.88 -11.82 -1.98
C LEU A 46 -7.00 -11.59 -0.97
N LEU A 47 -6.65 -11.29 0.27
CA LEU A 47 -7.63 -11.04 1.33
C LEU A 47 -7.88 -9.55 1.52
N SER A 48 -6.84 -8.73 1.56
CA SER A 48 -6.96 -7.28 1.72
C SER A 48 -5.73 -6.53 1.21
N VAL A 49 -5.96 -5.28 0.79
CA VAL A 49 -4.89 -4.32 0.49
C VAL A 49 -5.18 -3.04 1.24
N ILE A 50 -4.16 -2.50 1.89
CA ILE A 50 -4.25 -1.35 2.78
C ILE A 50 -3.19 -0.33 2.38
N VAL A 51 -3.60 0.92 2.23
CA VAL A 51 -2.68 2.06 2.02
C VAL A 51 -2.48 2.77 3.36
N PHE A 52 -1.24 3.07 3.71
CA PHE A 52 -0.92 3.78 4.95
C PHE A 52 0.15 4.86 4.73
N GLY A 53 0.65 5.43 5.83
CA GLY A 53 1.76 6.38 5.78
C GLY A 53 1.40 7.75 5.23
N SER A 54 2.35 8.38 4.55
CA SER A 54 2.24 9.81 4.17
C SER A 54 1.05 10.11 3.24
N VAL A 55 0.61 9.14 2.44
CA VAL A 55 -0.53 9.27 1.53
C VAL A 55 -1.85 9.48 2.26
N VAL A 56 -2.04 8.83 3.40
CA VAL A 56 -3.32 8.89 4.15
C VAL A 56 -3.27 9.85 5.34
N GLN A 57 -2.07 10.22 5.80
CA GLN A 57 -1.88 11.15 6.90
C GLN A 57 -2.12 12.59 6.43
N PRO A 58 -3.18 13.29 6.89
CA PRO A 58 -3.54 14.61 6.37
C PRO A 58 -2.47 15.68 6.63
N ASN A 59 -1.79 15.59 7.77
CA ASN A 59 -0.81 16.59 8.21
C ASN A 59 0.63 16.30 7.75
N ARG A 60 0.84 15.21 6.99
CA ARG A 60 2.17 14.84 6.51
C ARG A 60 2.36 15.28 5.05
N PRO A 61 3.41 16.05 4.72
CA PRO A 61 3.67 16.43 3.34
C PRO A 61 3.98 15.19 2.50
N PHE A 62 3.43 15.15 1.29
CA PHE A 62 3.81 14.17 0.28
C PHE A 62 4.75 14.89 -0.70
N LEU A 63 6.05 14.63 -0.54
CA LEU A 63 7.13 15.20 -1.34
C LEU A 63 7.29 14.42 -2.65
N ASP A 64 8.01 14.99 -3.62
CA ASP A 64 8.21 14.37 -4.93
C ASP A 64 8.92 13.01 -4.90
N ASP A 65 9.72 12.77 -3.87
CA ASP A 65 10.38 11.49 -3.64
C ASP A 65 9.59 10.58 -2.68
N SER A 66 8.38 10.96 -2.27
CA SER A 66 7.58 10.12 -1.35
C SER A 66 7.15 8.81 -2.03
N ASP A 67 7.16 7.76 -1.22
CA ASP A 67 6.66 6.43 -1.55
C ASP A 67 5.19 6.28 -1.15
N ILE A 68 4.52 5.32 -1.78
CA ILE A 68 3.21 4.83 -1.36
C ILE A 68 3.43 3.56 -0.55
N ASP A 69 3.00 3.60 0.70
CA ASP A 69 3.09 2.47 1.62
C ASP A 69 1.88 1.54 1.47
N PHE A 70 2.12 0.27 1.16
CA PHE A 70 1.10 -0.77 1.03
C PHE A 70 1.31 -1.89 2.04
N MET A 71 0.23 -2.34 2.66
CA MET A 71 0.16 -3.67 3.28
C MET A 71 -0.70 -4.58 2.43
N VAL A 72 -0.20 -5.78 2.13
CA VAL A 72 -0.91 -6.81 1.39
C VAL A 72 -1.14 -8.00 2.32
N PHE A 73 -2.41 -8.32 2.54
CA PHE A 73 -2.84 -9.45 3.34
C PHE A 73 -3.44 -10.52 2.43
N TYR A 74 -2.97 -11.75 2.56
CA TYR A 74 -3.32 -12.82 1.62
C TYR A 74 -3.29 -14.20 2.28
N ASP A 75 -4.02 -15.16 1.69
CA ASP A 75 -4.07 -16.55 2.14
C ASP A 75 -3.10 -17.43 1.34
N GLY A 76 -1.92 -17.68 1.90
CA GLY A 76 -0.88 -18.46 1.22
C GLY A 76 0.46 -18.38 1.93
N ASP A 77 1.51 -18.79 1.22
CA ASP A 77 2.87 -18.79 1.76
C ASP A 77 3.69 -17.57 1.32
N ARG A 78 4.83 -17.32 1.98
CA ARG A 78 5.69 -16.16 1.70
C ARG A 78 6.32 -16.14 0.30
N ARG A 79 6.48 -17.29 -0.35
CA ARG A 79 7.02 -17.37 -1.72
C ARG A 79 6.09 -16.71 -2.73
N MET A 80 4.79 -16.63 -2.45
CA MET A 80 3.86 -15.87 -3.29
C MET A 80 4.20 -14.37 -3.30
N ALA A 81 4.53 -13.81 -2.12
CA ALA A 81 4.96 -12.42 -1.99
C ALA A 81 6.31 -12.20 -2.68
N TRP A 82 7.30 -13.07 -2.44
CA TRP A 82 8.60 -12.97 -3.13
C TRP A 82 8.45 -13.03 -4.65
N SER A 83 7.66 -13.98 -5.17
CA SER A 83 7.40 -14.09 -6.60
C SER A 83 6.68 -12.87 -7.18
N PHE A 84 5.86 -12.18 -6.38
CA PHE A 84 5.25 -10.92 -6.79
C PHE A 84 6.31 -9.83 -6.87
N GLU A 85 7.08 -9.66 -5.79
CA GLU A 85 8.13 -8.65 -5.70
C GLU A 85 9.18 -8.80 -6.80
N ASP A 86 9.59 -10.03 -7.15
CA ASP A 86 10.57 -10.31 -8.19
C ASP A 86 10.12 -9.86 -9.58
N LYS A 87 8.80 -9.77 -9.82
CA LYS A 87 8.22 -9.29 -11.09
C LYS A 87 8.08 -7.77 -11.14
N LEU A 88 8.20 -7.08 -10.01
CA LEU A 88 8.02 -5.64 -9.96
C LEU A 88 9.33 -4.92 -10.30
N PRO A 89 9.28 -3.85 -11.12
CA PRO A 89 10.45 -3.04 -11.38
C PRO A 89 11.04 -2.51 -10.08
N THR A 90 12.37 -2.54 -9.98
CA THR A 90 13.12 -1.94 -8.88
C THR A 90 13.84 -0.68 -9.35
N ARG A 91 13.98 0.28 -8.46
CA ARG A 91 14.81 1.46 -8.70
C ARG A 91 15.60 1.79 -7.44
N THR A 92 16.90 1.97 -7.60
CA THR A 92 17.77 2.46 -6.53
C THR A 92 17.38 3.88 -6.18
N ARG A 93 17.12 4.12 -4.91
CA ARG A 93 16.88 5.45 -4.34
C ARG A 93 17.98 5.76 -3.33
N ILE A 94 18.57 6.93 -3.49
CA ILE A 94 19.51 7.49 -2.53
C ILE A 94 18.72 8.44 -1.64
N ARG A 95 18.54 8.10 -0.36
CA ARG A 95 17.99 9.03 0.64
C ARG A 95 19.17 9.72 1.32
N ILE A 96 19.25 11.04 1.14
CA ILE A 96 20.26 11.86 1.83
C ILE A 96 19.65 12.32 3.16
N GLY A 97 20.01 11.61 4.23
CA GLY A 97 19.69 11.99 5.62
C GLY A 97 20.97 12.29 6.41
N ALA A 98 21.01 11.92 7.70
CA ALA A 98 22.23 12.00 8.52
C ALA A 98 23.34 11.02 8.08
N LEU A 99 22.96 9.98 7.32
CA LEU A 99 23.82 9.06 6.59
C LEU A 99 23.26 8.93 5.16
N ILE A 100 24.11 8.66 4.18
CA ILE A 100 23.67 8.30 2.83
C ILE A 100 23.15 6.87 2.90
N ASP A 101 21.85 6.70 2.70
CA ASP A 101 21.22 5.39 2.66
C ASP A 101 20.80 5.07 1.21
N VAL A 102 21.35 3.97 0.68
CA VAL A 102 21.09 3.50 -0.69
C VAL A 102 20.20 2.28 -0.57
N ASN A 103 18.92 2.46 -0.89
CA ASN A 103 17.92 1.42 -0.81
C ASN A 103 17.33 1.13 -2.18
N GLU A 104 17.07 -0.14 -2.47
CA GLU A 104 16.28 -0.55 -3.62
C GLU A 104 14.81 -0.59 -3.24
N PHE A 105 13.99 0.17 -3.97
CA PHE A 105 12.55 0.19 -3.79
C PHE A 105 11.85 -0.35 -5.02
N LYS A 106 10.66 -0.93 -4.82
CA LYS A 106 9.77 -1.22 -5.94
C LYS A 106 9.28 0.10 -6.53
N PHE A 107 9.13 0.16 -7.84
CA PHE A 107 8.92 1.40 -8.56
C PHE A 107 7.90 1.24 -9.68
N ASP A 108 6.89 2.10 -9.68
CA ASP A 108 6.00 2.29 -10.81
C ASP A 108 6.71 3.15 -11.85
N GLU A 109 7.35 2.53 -12.83
CA GLU A 109 8.10 3.25 -13.88
C GLU A 109 7.21 4.21 -14.67
N GLU A 110 5.97 3.79 -14.94
CA GLU A 110 5.03 4.56 -15.76
C GLU A 110 4.52 5.79 -15.02
N ARG A 111 4.25 5.69 -13.71
CA ARG A 111 3.81 6.83 -12.89
C ARG A 111 4.96 7.54 -12.20
N LYS A 112 6.18 7.00 -12.23
CA LYS A 112 7.36 7.51 -11.53
C LYS A 112 7.14 7.64 -10.02
N VAL A 113 6.61 6.59 -9.39
CA VAL A 113 6.31 6.56 -7.94
C VAL A 113 6.95 5.34 -7.30
N TYR A 114 7.54 5.53 -6.12
CA TYR A 114 8.08 4.43 -5.33
C TYR A 114 6.96 3.72 -4.55
N TRP A 115 7.07 2.40 -4.43
CA TRP A 115 6.21 1.57 -3.60
C TRP A 115 7.03 0.96 -2.47
N HIS A 116 6.50 1.05 -1.27
CA HIS A 116 7.00 0.34 -0.11
C HIS A 116 5.97 -0.73 0.27
N LEU A 117 6.38 -1.99 0.23
CA LEU A 117 5.47 -3.14 0.30
C LEU A 117 5.72 -3.92 1.58
N VAL A 118 4.64 -4.23 2.29
CA VAL A 118 4.67 -5.08 3.48
C VAL A 118 3.65 -6.21 3.31
N PHE A 119 4.11 -7.45 3.44
CA PHE A 119 3.29 -8.63 3.19
C PHE A 119 2.96 -9.37 4.49
N PHE A 120 1.71 -9.81 4.61
CA PHE A 120 1.23 -10.63 5.72
C PHE A 120 0.42 -11.81 5.17
N THR A 121 0.77 -13.02 5.59
CA THR A 121 -0.07 -14.19 5.32
C THR A 121 -1.25 -14.23 6.31
N SER A 122 -2.29 -15.01 6.01
CA SER A 122 -3.45 -15.26 6.89
C SER A 122 -3.03 -15.73 8.30
N GLN A 123 -1.95 -16.52 8.38
CA GLN A 123 -1.36 -16.99 9.65
C GLN A 123 -0.66 -15.87 10.46
N GLU A 124 -0.32 -14.76 9.81
CA GLU A 124 0.31 -13.59 10.41
C GLU A 124 -0.69 -12.45 10.69
N SER A 125 -2.00 -12.74 10.71
CA SER A 125 -3.06 -11.75 10.96
C SER A 125 -2.86 -10.95 12.25
N TRP A 126 -2.33 -11.57 13.31
CA TRP A 126 -2.01 -10.88 14.56
C TRP A 126 -0.92 -9.81 14.39
N LYS A 127 0.07 -10.04 13.51
CA LYS A 127 1.13 -9.06 13.19
C LYS A 127 0.55 -7.90 12.40
N LEU A 128 -0.34 -8.20 11.44
CA LEU A 128 -1.06 -7.19 10.68
C LEU A 128 -1.83 -6.27 11.63
N VAL A 129 -2.66 -6.82 12.53
CA VAL A 129 -3.43 -6.01 13.50
C VAL A 129 -2.51 -5.17 14.39
N LYS A 130 -1.39 -5.75 14.87
CA LYS A 130 -0.40 -5.00 15.66
C LYS A 130 0.20 -3.84 14.85
N MET A 131 0.46 -4.04 13.55
CA MET A 131 0.98 -3.00 12.67
C MET A 131 -0.08 -1.91 12.43
N LEU A 132 -1.33 -2.27 12.16
CA LEU A 132 -2.44 -1.32 11.97
C LEU A 132 -2.60 -0.40 13.19
N ASN A 133 -2.57 -0.98 14.40
CA ASN A 133 -2.61 -0.21 15.64
C ASN A 133 -1.40 0.72 15.82
N ARG A 134 -0.23 0.36 15.29
CA ARG A 134 0.99 1.17 15.37
C ARG A 134 0.98 2.33 14.38
N VAL A 135 0.49 2.12 13.16
CA VAL A 135 0.49 3.17 12.12
C VAL A 135 -0.62 4.19 12.33
N GLY A 136 -1.72 3.80 12.99
CA GLY A 136 -2.85 4.66 13.32
C GLY A 136 -3.73 4.96 12.10
N ASP A 137 -3.20 5.75 11.16
CA ASP A 137 -3.91 6.17 9.96
C ASP A 137 -3.65 5.19 8.80
N TYR A 138 -4.73 4.60 8.29
CA TYR A 138 -4.71 3.73 7.12
C TYR A 138 -6.07 3.75 6.39
N VAL A 139 -6.06 3.37 5.11
CA VAL A 139 -7.28 3.17 4.32
C VAL A 139 -7.24 1.78 3.70
N VAL A 140 -8.29 1.00 3.93
CA VAL A 140 -8.46 -0.29 3.26
C VAL A 140 -9.01 -0.04 1.86
N VAL A 141 -8.27 -0.46 0.84
CA VAL A 141 -8.62 -0.26 -0.58
C VAL A 141 -9.12 -1.56 -1.25
N HIS A 142 -9.02 -2.68 -0.53
CA HIS A 142 -9.61 -3.96 -0.90
C HIS A 142 -9.81 -4.84 0.34
N GLY A 143 -10.92 -5.59 0.42
CA GLY A 143 -11.17 -6.52 1.53
C GLY A 143 -11.46 -5.84 2.87
N GLU A 144 -12.27 -4.77 2.87
CA GLU A 144 -12.59 -4.02 4.07
C GLU A 144 -13.32 -4.86 5.13
N ASP A 145 -14.22 -5.75 4.71
CA ASP A 145 -14.94 -6.64 5.62
C ASP A 145 -14.00 -7.62 6.34
N VAL A 146 -12.92 -8.07 5.66
CA VAL A 146 -11.88 -8.92 6.25
C VAL A 146 -11.17 -8.18 7.37
N ILE A 147 -10.73 -6.94 7.12
CA ILE A 147 -10.03 -6.14 8.13
C ILE A 147 -10.95 -5.79 9.30
N ARG A 148 -12.22 -5.42 9.02
CA ARG A 148 -13.21 -5.16 10.08
C ARG A 148 -13.40 -6.39 10.98
N LYS A 149 -13.56 -7.59 10.41
CA LYS A 149 -13.69 -8.85 11.16
C LYS A 149 -12.44 -9.16 12.01
N LEU A 150 -11.25 -8.95 11.44
CA LEU A 150 -9.98 -9.18 12.16
C LEU A 150 -9.81 -8.26 13.38
N ILE A 151 -10.27 -7.01 13.26
CA ILE A 151 -10.18 -6.03 14.36
C ILE A 151 -11.27 -6.31 15.40
N SER A 152 -12.51 -6.63 14.97
CA SER A 152 -13.62 -6.90 15.89
C SER A 152 -13.47 -8.22 16.65
N GLY A 153 -12.84 -9.24 16.04
CA GLY A 153 -12.62 -10.55 16.63
C GLY A 153 -11.60 -10.59 17.78
N LYS A 154 -11.04 -9.45 18.19
CA LYS A 154 -10.25 -9.30 19.43
C LYS A 154 -11.09 -8.91 20.66
N GLY A 155 -12.42 -8.92 20.53
CA GLY A 155 -13.37 -8.55 21.58
C GLY A 155 -13.99 -9.72 22.36
N GLU A 156 -13.55 -10.96 22.17
CA GLU A 156 -13.97 -12.13 22.95
C GLU A 156 -12.79 -12.77 23.69
#